data_AF-A0A8D0LA49-F1
#
_entry.id   AF-A0A8D0LA49-F1
#
_cell.length_a   1.000
_cell.length_b   1.000
_cell.length_c   1.000
_cell.angle_alpha   90.00
_cell.angle_beta   90.00
_cell.angle_gamma   90.00
#
_symmetry.space_group_name_H-M   'P 1'
#
loop_
_entity.id
_entity.type
_entity.pdbx_description
1 polymer ?
#
loop_
_entity_poly.entity_id
_entity_poly.type
_entity_poly.pdbx_seq_one_letter_code
_entity_poly.pdbx_strand_id
1 'polypeptide(L)'
;VNFSSLDVHLHTEALLNTINFLNNLLPNQETTVIEEVVQDKEGEKKEVLKKLSSKKSKYEDIVDLHICADLACLRVFIREQKHNISEIHVEGLDSQVVMKKAATEIFAKLKNIVILDSDETALYKKALYITGKEVFCFKMTSYVDATDGVSYTNMKIVDSQVFLTVGC
;
A
#
# COMPACT_ATOMS: atom_id res chain seq x y z
N VAL A 1 -11.94 22.11 3.80
CA VAL A 1 -12.07 22.16 2.32
C VAL A 1 -12.25 20.73 1.88
N ASN A 2 -13.36 20.39 1.21
CA ASN A 2 -13.59 19.06 0.68
C ASN A 2 -13.40 19.13 -0.83
N PHE A 3 -12.50 18.32 -1.36
CA PHE A 3 -12.27 18.20 -2.80
C PHE A 3 -13.18 17.09 -3.31
N SER A 4 -14.11 17.42 -4.20
CA SER A 4 -14.98 16.43 -4.83
C SER A 4 -14.28 15.70 -5.98
N SER A 5 -13.24 16.30 -6.56
CA SER A 5 -12.49 15.74 -7.67
C SER A 5 -11.01 16.09 -7.65
N LEU A 6 -10.19 15.20 -8.21
CA LEU A 6 -8.75 15.39 -8.40
C LEU A 6 -8.35 14.97 -9.81
N ASP A 7 -7.62 15.86 -10.51
CA ASP A 7 -7.03 15.58 -11.81
C ASP A 7 -5.52 15.43 -11.66
N VAL A 8 -4.98 14.31 -12.12
CA VAL A 8 -3.55 14.00 -12.10
C VAL A 8 -3.04 13.89 -13.52
N HIS A 9 -2.05 14.69 -13.88
CA HIS A 9 -1.40 14.64 -15.19
C HIS A 9 -0.05 13.95 -15.05
N LEU A 10 0.05 12.75 -15.62
CA LEU A 10 1.26 11.94 -15.62
C LEU A 10 1.95 12.07 -16.98
N HIS A 11 3.04 12.83 -17.01
CA HIS A 11 3.88 12.94 -18.20
C HIS A 11 4.84 11.76 -18.28
N THR A 12 4.87 11.05 -19.40
CA THR A 12 5.67 9.82 -19.57
C THR A 12 7.15 10.03 -19.28
N GLU A 13 7.75 11.12 -19.75
CA GLU A 13 9.16 11.44 -19.50
C GLU A 13 9.47 11.67 -18.01
N ALA A 14 8.58 12.36 -17.29
CA ALA A 14 8.74 12.60 -15.86
C ALA A 14 8.58 11.30 -15.06
N LEU A 15 7.65 10.44 -15.46
CA LEU A 15 7.48 9.11 -14.88
C LEU A 15 8.74 8.25 -15.07
N LEU A 16 9.27 8.18 -16.29
CA LEU A 16 10.48 7.40 -16.59
C LEU A 16 11.69 7.88 -15.79
N ASN A 17 11.88 9.20 -15.70
CA ASN A 17 12.94 9.79 -14.89
C ASN A 17 12.76 9.49 -13.39
N THR A 18 11.52 9.53 -12.91
CA THR A 18 11.20 9.18 -11.51
C THR A 18 11.52 7.71 -11.23
N ILE A 19 11.14 6.80 -12.13
CA ILE A 19 11.46 5.37 -12.01
C ILE A 19 12.97 5.14 -11.98
N ASN A 20 13.72 5.78 -12.88
CA ASN A 20 15.18 5.69 -12.90
C ASN A 20 15.81 6.21 -11.60
N PHE A 21 15.31 7.34 -11.09
CA PHE A 21 15.76 7.89 -9.81
C PHE A 21 15.49 6.94 -8.64
N LEU A 22 14.28 6.37 -8.56
CA LEU A 22 13.91 5.40 -7.53
C LEU A 22 14.73 4.10 -7.61
N ASN A 23 14.98 3.61 -8.82
CA ASN A 23 15.81 2.42 -9.02
C ASN A 23 17.25 2.65 -8.55
N ASN A 24 17.79 3.86 -8.74
CA ASN A 24 19.14 4.22 -8.29
C ASN A 24 19.22 4.52 -6.78
N LEU A 25 18.10 4.82 -6.12
CA LEU A 25 18.02 4.99 -4.67
C LEU A 25 18.05 3.66 -3.92
N LEU A 26 17.57 2.59 -4.56
CA LEU A 26 17.66 1.26 -3.99
C LEU A 26 19.11 0.80 -4.02
N PRO A 27 19.70 0.40 -2.87
CA PRO A 27 21.04 -0.14 -2.88
C PRO A 27 21.06 -1.39 -3.77
N ASN A 28 21.97 -1.40 -4.76
CA ASN A 28 22.26 -2.61 -5.53
C ASN A 28 22.61 -3.71 -4.53
N GLN A 29 21.78 -4.74 -4.44
CA GLN A 29 22.13 -5.96 -3.70
C GLN A 29 23.24 -6.66 -4.49
N GLU A 30 24.46 -6.16 -4.38
CA GLU A 30 25.64 -6.96 -4.68
C GLU A 30 25.61 -8.12 -3.69
N THR A 31 25.30 -9.30 -4.20
CA THR A 31 25.30 -10.54 -3.41
C THR A 31 26.74 -10.84 -3.07
N THR A 32 27.24 -10.27 -1.96
CA THR A 32 28.49 -10.71 -1.39
C THR A 32 28.19 -12.06 -0.75
N VAL A 33 28.54 -13.13 -1.47
CA VAL A 33 28.59 -14.48 -0.92
C VAL A 33 29.64 -14.46 0.18
N ILE A 34 29.21 -14.26 1.42
CA ILE A 34 30.05 -14.47 2.59
C ILE A 34 29.94 -15.95 2.90
N GLU A 35 30.97 -16.70 2.52
CA GLU A 35 31.19 -18.06 3.02
C GLU A 35 31.44 -17.98 4.53
N GLU A 36 30.44 -18.38 5.33
CA GLU A 36 30.59 -18.60 6.76
C GLU A 36 31.39 -19.89 7.00
N VAL A 37 32.62 -19.74 7.50
CA VAL A 37 33.30 -20.82 8.24
C VAL A 37 32.91 -20.69 9.71
N VAL A 38 32.08 -21.64 10.13
CA VAL A 38 31.71 -22.02 11.50
C VAL A 38 32.95 -22.12 12.40
N GLN A 39 32.91 -21.51 13.59
CA GLN A 39 33.54 -22.09 14.78
C GLN A 39 32.79 -21.74 16.07
N ASP A 40 32.33 -22.81 16.71
CA ASP A 40 31.67 -22.93 18.00
C ASP A 40 32.38 -22.20 19.15
N LYS A 41 31.59 -21.63 20.08
CA LYS A 41 31.86 -21.68 21.52
C LYS A 41 30.57 -21.74 22.33
N GLU A 42 30.30 -22.91 22.91
CA GLU A 42 29.40 -23.12 24.04
C GLU A 42 29.86 -22.32 25.27
N GLY A 43 28.89 -21.81 26.03
CA GLY A 43 29.11 -21.19 27.34
C GLY A 43 27.79 -21.05 28.13
N GLU A 44 27.67 -21.86 29.18
CA GLU A 44 26.50 -22.13 30.01
C GLU A 44 25.83 -20.95 30.76
N LYS A 45 24.51 -21.13 30.98
CA LYS A 45 23.71 -20.82 32.20
C LYS A 45 23.63 -19.37 32.73
N LYS A 46 22.42 -18.81 32.68
CA LYS A 46 21.54 -18.69 33.87
C LYS A 46 20.17 -18.11 33.53
N GLU A 47 19.14 -18.86 33.92
CA GLU A 47 17.77 -18.40 34.07
C GLU A 47 17.71 -17.15 34.95
N VAL A 48 17.13 -16.08 34.41
CA VAL A 48 16.40 -15.11 35.24
C VAL A 48 15.09 -14.84 34.52
N LEU A 49 14.06 -15.58 34.92
CA LEU A 49 12.65 -15.30 34.70
C LEU A 49 12.31 -13.93 35.31
N LYS A 50 12.66 -12.84 34.63
CA LYS A 50 12.03 -11.54 34.85
C LYS A 50 10.78 -11.51 33.99
N LYS A 51 9.63 -11.74 34.64
CA LYS A 51 8.32 -11.33 34.16
C LYS A 51 8.39 -9.86 33.72
N LEU A 52 8.70 -9.63 32.45
CA LEU A 52 8.40 -8.38 31.78
C LEU A 52 6.90 -8.40 31.52
N SER A 53 6.13 -8.00 32.52
CA SER A 53 4.81 -7.44 32.24
C SER A 53 5.07 -6.21 31.39
N SER A 54 4.95 -6.35 30.07
CA SER A 54 4.94 -5.21 29.15
C SER A 54 3.87 -4.26 29.66
N LYS A 55 4.31 -3.12 30.21
CA LYS A 55 3.39 -2.03 30.53
C LYS A 55 2.78 -1.64 29.18
N LYS A 56 1.51 -1.99 28.96
CA LYS A 56 0.71 -1.43 27.85
C LYS A 56 0.99 0.06 27.83
N SER A 57 1.60 0.53 26.75
CA SER A 57 2.05 1.92 26.72
C SER A 57 0.81 2.79 26.70
N LYS A 58 0.78 3.88 27.47
CA LYS A 58 -0.40 4.78 27.60
C LYS A 58 -0.80 5.48 26.28
N TYR A 59 -0.16 5.10 25.17
CA TYR A 59 -0.17 5.77 23.88
C TYR A 59 -0.27 4.78 22.69
N GLU A 60 -0.66 3.53 22.94
CA GLU A 60 -0.87 2.55 21.84
C GLU A 60 -1.91 3.01 20.80
N ASP A 61 -2.85 3.87 21.20
CA ASP A 61 -3.89 4.42 20.34
C ASP A 61 -3.51 5.75 19.66
N ILE A 62 -2.27 6.25 19.82
CA ILE A 62 -1.83 7.43 19.06
C ILE A 62 -1.79 7.09 17.57
N VAL A 63 -2.40 7.95 16.77
CA VAL A 63 -2.36 7.89 15.31
C VAL A 63 -1.18 8.71 14.81
N ASP A 64 -0.20 8.04 14.23
CA ASP A 64 1.00 8.65 13.67
C ASP A 64 0.73 9.27 12.29
N LEU A 65 -0.15 8.65 11.50
CA LEU A 65 -0.57 9.13 10.18
C LEU A 65 -2.04 8.78 9.93
N HIS A 66 -2.82 9.76 9.48
CA HIS A 66 -4.21 9.57 9.06
C HIS A 66 -4.44 10.22 7.70
N ILE A 67 -4.69 9.41 6.67
CA ILE A 67 -5.00 9.86 5.32
C ILE A 67 -6.42 9.40 4.99
N CYS A 68 -7.25 10.30 4.48
CA CYS A 68 -8.59 9.97 3.97
C CYS A 68 -8.75 10.60 2.58
N ALA A 69 -9.33 9.87 1.65
CA ALA A 69 -9.76 10.37 0.36
C ALA A 69 -11.14 9.83 0.03
N ASP A 70 -12.12 10.73 0.09
CA ASP A 70 -13.48 10.56 -0.41
C ASP A 70 -13.62 11.44 -1.65
N LEU A 71 -13.41 10.83 -2.82
CA LEU A 71 -13.42 11.51 -4.11
C LEU A 71 -14.59 10.99 -4.94
N ALA A 72 -15.46 11.91 -5.36
CA ALA A 72 -16.50 11.59 -6.32
C ALA A 72 -15.88 11.21 -7.69
N CYS A 73 -14.77 11.87 -8.07
CA CYS A 73 -14.07 11.61 -9.32
C CYS A 73 -12.55 11.86 -9.22
N LEU A 74 -11.74 10.83 -9.45
CA LEU A 74 -10.31 10.93 -9.69
C LEU A 74 -10.06 10.66 -11.18
N ARG A 75 -9.42 11.62 -11.86
CA ARG A 75 -9.03 11.49 -13.27
C ARG A 75 -7.52 11.46 -13.37
N VAL A 76 -6.99 10.45 -14.04
CA VAL A 76 -5.56 10.34 -14.33
C VAL A 76 -5.38 10.41 -15.83
N PHE A 77 -4.61 11.39 -16.29
CA PHE A 77 -4.27 11.57 -17.70
C PHE A 77 -2.84 11.12 -17.91
N ILE A 78 -2.63 10.12 -18.74
CA ILE A 78 -1.30 9.70 -19.18
C ILE A 78 -0.99 10.47 -20.47
N ARG A 79 0.11 11.22 -20.48
CA ARG A 79 0.42 12.17 -21.55
C ARG A 79 1.85 12.04 -22.04
N GLU A 80 2.04 12.24 -23.32
CA GLU A 80 3.33 12.62 -23.91
C GLU A 80 3.43 14.15 -24.02
N GLN A 81 4.54 14.65 -24.58
CA GLN A 81 4.78 16.08 -24.76
C GLN A 81 3.70 16.79 -25.57
N LYS A 82 3.06 16.08 -26.52
CA LYS A 82 2.18 16.70 -27.53
C LYS A 82 0.76 16.13 -27.57
N HIS A 83 0.50 15.01 -26.92
CA HIS A 83 -0.81 14.38 -26.95
C HIS A 83 -1.06 13.53 -25.70
N ASN A 84 -2.34 13.24 -25.44
CA ASN A 84 -2.77 12.32 -24.38
C ASN A 84 -2.72 10.89 -24.94
N ILE A 85 -2.24 9.95 -24.14
CA ILE A 85 -2.25 8.52 -24.45
C ILE A 85 -3.55 7.90 -23.94
N SER A 86 -3.87 8.14 -22.67
CA SER A 86 -5.06 7.58 -22.06
C SER A 86 -5.60 8.45 -20.94
N GLU A 87 -6.88 8.23 -20.64
CA GLU A 87 -7.59 8.87 -19.54
C GLU A 87 -8.24 7.80 -18.67
N ILE A 88 -7.92 7.78 -17.38
CA ILE A 88 -8.45 6.86 -16.40
C ILE A 88 -9.42 7.63 -15.50
N HIS A 89 -10.67 7.21 -15.44
CA HIS A 89 -11.69 7.76 -14.55
C HIS A 89 -12.01 6.77 -13.45
N VAL A 90 -11.89 7.23 -12.22
CA VAL A 90 -12.17 6.49 -10.99
C VAL A 90 -13.27 7.26 -10.28
N GLU A 91 -14.46 6.67 -10.14
CA GLU A 91 -15.60 7.34 -9.49
C GLU A 91 -15.99 6.65 -8.19
N GLY A 92 -16.39 7.45 -7.20
CA GLY A 92 -16.77 6.96 -5.88
C GLY A 92 -15.64 6.20 -5.20
N LEU A 93 -14.46 6.85 -5.13
CA LEU A 93 -13.32 6.37 -4.35
C LEU A 93 -13.53 6.79 -2.90
N ASP A 94 -13.61 5.81 -2.00
CA ASP A 94 -13.62 5.99 -0.56
C ASP A 94 -12.45 5.21 0.02
N SER A 95 -11.43 5.91 0.50
CA SER A 95 -10.19 5.30 0.97
C SER A 95 -9.64 5.97 2.21
N GLN A 96 -8.99 5.17 3.04
CA GLN A 96 -8.43 5.59 4.31
C GLN A 96 -7.18 4.79 4.65
N VAL A 97 -6.18 5.47 5.20
CA VAL A 97 -5.01 4.86 5.82
C VAL A 97 -4.88 5.43 7.23
N VAL A 98 -4.84 4.54 8.23
CA VAL A 98 -4.60 4.88 9.63
C VAL A 98 -3.36 4.12 10.08
N MET A 99 -2.32 4.83 10.44
CA MET A 99 -1.11 4.26 11.01
C MET A 99 -1.05 4.57 12.49
N LYS A 100 -0.94 3.53 13.30
CA LYS A 100 -0.66 3.58 14.73
C LYS A 100 0.61 2.80 14.99
N LYS A 101 1.25 3.05 16.14
CA LYS A 101 2.43 2.32 16.58
C LYS A 101 2.29 0.79 16.53
N ALA A 102 1.11 0.26 16.89
CA ALA A 102 0.87 -1.18 16.97
C ALA A 102 0.30 -1.79 15.68
N ALA A 103 -0.29 -0.98 14.80
CA ALA A 103 -0.96 -1.49 13.60
C ALA A 103 -1.14 -0.41 12.52
N THR A 104 -1.08 -0.84 11.26
CA THR A 104 -1.49 -0.03 10.10
C THR A 104 -2.76 -0.62 9.50
N GLU A 105 -3.79 0.21 9.36
CA GLU A 105 -5.07 -0.13 8.76
C GLU A 105 -5.24 0.62 7.43
N ILE A 106 -5.58 -0.11 6.38
CA ILE A 106 -5.83 0.40 5.04
C ILE A 106 -7.22 -0.03 4.61
N PHE A 107 -8.00 0.92 4.13
CA PHE A 107 -9.32 0.70 3.53
C PHE A 107 -9.38 1.40 2.18
N ALA A 108 -9.92 0.73 1.18
CA ALA A 108 -10.15 1.33 -0.13
C ALA A 108 -11.36 0.67 -0.79
N LYS A 109 -12.30 1.48 -1.22
CA LYS A 109 -13.49 1.08 -1.94
C LYS A 109 -13.61 1.92 -3.20
N LEU A 110 -13.86 1.24 -4.31
CA LEU A 110 -13.99 1.87 -5.61
C LEU A 110 -15.30 1.46 -6.27
N LYS A 111 -16.13 2.44 -6.63
CA LYS A 111 -17.42 2.16 -7.27
C LYS A 111 -17.30 1.89 -8.76
N ASN A 112 -16.68 2.77 -9.52
CA ASN A 112 -16.56 2.65 -10.97
C ASN A 112 -15.13 2.92 -11.44
N ILE A 113 -14.69 2.22 -12.49
CA ILE A 113 -13.45 2.55 -13.20
C ILE A 113 -13.66 2.49 -14.72
N VAL A 114 -13.13 3.49 -15.41
CA VAL A 114 -13.14 3.58 -16.88
C VAL A 114 -11.75 3.94 -17.36
N ILE A 115 -11.25 3.23 -18.36
CA ILE A 115 -10.01 3.57 -19.06
C ILE A 115 -10.35 3.86 -20.51
N LEU A 116 -9.99 5.06 -20.94
CA LEU A 116 -10.21 5.57 -22.29
C LEU A 116 -8.90 5.64 -23.06
N ASP A 117 -8.92 5.15 -24.29
CA ASP A 117 -7.86 5.39 -25.28
C ASP A 117 -8.10 6.77 -25.92
N SER A 118 -7.07 7.63 -25.82
CA SER A 118 -7.14 9.00 -26.33
C SER A 118 -6.84 9.11 -27.83
N ASP A 119 -6.29 8.07 -28.49
CA ASP A 119 -5.98 8.10 -29.92
C ASP A 119 -7.26 8.17 -30.75
N GLU A 120 -7.45 9.24 -31.52
CA GLU A 120 -8.59 9.48 -32.41
C GLU A 120 -8.91 8.30 -33.34
N THR A 121 -7.88 7.55 -33.75
CA THR A 121 -8.00 6.41 -34.67
C THR A 121 -8.30 5.07 -33.97
N ALA A 122 -8.31 5.04 -32.63
CA ALA A 122 -8.57 3.82 -31.88
C ALA A 122 -10.00 3.29 -32.15
N LEU A 123 -10.07 2.03 -32.59
CA LEU A 123 -11.34 1.33 -32.84
C LEU A 123 -12.18 1.17 -31.57
N TYR A 124 -11.53 0.92 -30.43
CA TYR A 124 -12.18 0.76 -29.13
C TYR A 124 -11.72 1.83 -28.16
N LYS A 125 -12.56 2.86 -27.98
CA LYS A 125 -12.26 3.97 -27.06
C LYS A 125 -12.27 3.57 -25.59
N LYS A 126 -13.12 2.63 -25.19
CA LYS A 126 -13.23 2.16 -23.80
C LYS A 126 -12.46 0.86 -23.67
N ALA A 127 -11.20 0.94 -23.26
CA ALA A 127 -10.36 -0.24 -23.05
C ALA A 127 -10.80 -1.04 -21.81
N LEU A 128 -11.25 -0.34 -20.76
CA LEU A 128 -11.83 -0.93 -19.55
C LEU A 128 -13.03 -0.09 -19.12
N TYR A 129 -14.13 -0.74 -18.77
CA TYR A 129 -15.33 -0.07 -18.29
C TYR A 129 -16.08 -0.97 -17.31
N ILE A 130 -15.84 -0.76 -16.01
CA ILE A 130 -16.57 -1.44 -14.93
C ILE A 130 -17.43 -0.37 -14.27
N THR A 131 -18.73 -0.40 -14.55
CA THR A 131 -19.70 0.53 -13.97
C THR A 131 -20.95 -0.19 -13.46
N GLY A 132 -21.55 0.34 -12.41
CA GLY A 132 -22.81 -0.17 -11.86
C GLY A 132 -22.67 -1.35 -10.89
N LYS A 133 -21.46 -1.91 -10.74
CA LYS A 133 -21.09 -2.84 -9.68
C LYS A 133 -19.81 -2.31 -9.03
N GLU A 134 -19.77 -2.26 -7.71
CA GLU A 134 -18.58 -1.86 -6.96
C GLU A 134 -17.36 -2.63 -7.47
N VAL A 135 -16.35 -1.94 -8.02
CA VAL A 135 -15.16 -2.58 -8.61
C VAL A 135 -14.48 -3.46 -7.56
N PHE A 136 -14.23 -2.90 -6.39
CA PHE A 136 -13.76 -3.66 -5.24
C PHE A 136 -14.02 -2.93 -3.92
N CYS A 137 -13.98 -3.72 -2.85
CA CYS A 137 -13.81 -3.26 -1.47
C CYS A 137 -12.64 -4.02 -0.86
N PHE A 138 -11.61 -3.28 -0.47
CA PHE A 138 -10.36 -3.75 0.10
C PHE A 138 -10.21 -3.24 1.52
N LYS A 139 -9.85 -4.14 2.44
CA LYS A 139 -9.44 -3.81 3.79
C LYS A 139 -8.22 -4.63 4.17
N MET A 140 -7.20 -3.98 4.69
CA MET A 140 -6.01 -4.63 5.22
C MET A 140 -5.70 -4.08 6.61
N THR A 141 -5.30 -4.97 7.51
CA THR A 141 -4.74 -4.60 8.82
C THR A 141 -3.44 -5.34 8.99
N SER A 142 -2.34 -4.59 9.14
CA SER A 142 -1.01 -5.11 9.41
C SER A 142 -0.62 -4.76 10.84
N TYR A 143 -0.20 -5.75 11.63
CA TYR A 143 0.17 -5.58 13.02
C TYR A 143 1.70 -5.62 13.15
N VAL A 144 2.25 -4.72 13.95
CA VAL A 144 3.68 -4.67 14.23
C VAL A 144 4.02 -5.67 15.34
N ASP A 145 5.06 -6.47 15.15
CA ASP A 145 5.59 -7.46 16.12
C ASP A 145 4.56 -8.50 16.62
N ALA A 146 3.52 -8.80 15.83
CA ALA A 146 2.45 -9.71 16.23
C ALA A 146 2.93 -11.15 16.47
N THR A 147 3.91 -11.60 15.68
CA THR A 147 4.49 -12.95 15.81
C THR A 147 5.89 -12.96 16.43
N ASP A 148 6.36 -11.84 17.01
CA ASP A 148 7.70 -11.78 17.60
C ASP A 148 7.73 -12.30 19.04
N GLY A 149 8.72 -13.15 19.33
CA GLY A 149 8.98 -13.71 20.66
C GLY A 149 7.74 -14.23 21.40
N VAL A 150 7.44 -13.60 22.54
CA VAL A 150 6.30 -14.01 23.40
C VAL A 150 4.94 -13.79 22.76
N SER A 151 4.84 -12.86 21.79
CA SER A 151 3.61 -12.56 21.05
C SER A 151 3.21 -13.70 20.13
N TYR A 152 4.15 -14.57 19.71
CA TYR A 152 3.87 -15.75 18.87
C TYR A 152 2.84 -16.71 19.49
N THR A 153 2.74 -16.74 20.82
CA THR A 153 1.75 -17.59 21.52
C THR A 153 0.31 -17.08 21.38
N ASN A 154 0.12 -15.83 20.96
CA ASN A 154 -1.18 -15.21 20.78
C ASN A 154 -1.76 -15.50 19.39
N MET A 155 -2.42 -16.65 19.23
CA MET A 155 -3.09 -17.04 17.98
C MET A 155 -4.29 -16.15 17.58
N LYS A 156 -4.61 -15.09 18.33
CA LYS A 156 -5.70 -14.16 17.98
C LYS A 156 -5.27 -13.03 17.05
N ILE A 157 -3.97 -12.76 16.96
CA ILE A 157 -3.40 -11.69 16.13
C ILE A 157 -2.43 -12.34 15.14
N VAL A 158 -2.39 -11.80 13.92
CA VAL A 158 -1.51 -12.26 12.84
C VAL A 158 -0.75 -11.06 12.31
N ASP A 159 0.30 -11.27 11.52
CA ASP A 159 1.08 -10.15 10.95
C ASP A 159 0.25 -9.28 10.01
N SER A 160 -0.64 -9.90 9.22
CA SER A 160 -1.53 -9.18 8.31
C SER A 160 -2.82 -9.94 8.03
N GLN A 161 -3.91 -9.19 7.98
CA GLN A 161 -5.23 -9.65 7.55
C GLN A 161 -5.66 -8.86 6.32
N VAL A 162 -6.15 -9.56 5.29
CA VAL A 162 -6.58 -8.95 4.04
C VAL A 162 -7.99 -9.45 3.71
N PHE A 163 -8.89 -8.49 3.45
CA PHE A 163 -10.22 -8.71 2.95
C PHE A 163 -10.34 -8.01 1.60
N LEU A 164 -10.64 -8.77 0.55
CA LEU A 164 -10.85 -8.24 -0.78
C LEU A 164 -12.14 -8.82 -1.33
N THR A 165 -13.10 -7.95 -1.59
CA THR A 165 -14.29 -8.26 -2.40
C THR A 165 -14.09 -7.58 -3.75
N VAL A 166 -14.23 -8.33 -4.83
CA VAL A 166 -14.12 -7.80 -6.20
C VAL A 166 -15.49 -7.93 -6.84
N GLY A 167 -16.01 -6.85 -7.42
CA GLY A 167 -17.23 -6.90 -8.19
C GLY A 167 -16.97 -7.36 -9.62
N CYS A 168 -17.91 -8.14 -10.15
CA CYS A 168 -17.98 -8.52 -11.55
C CYS A 168 -19.40 -8.37 -12.05
#